data_AF-A0A202FCL6-F1
#
_entry.id   AF-A0A202FCL6-F1
#
_cell.length_a   1.000
_cell.length_b   1.000
_cell.length_c   1.000
_cell.angle_alpha   90.00
_cell.angle_beta   90.00
_cell.angle_gamma   90.00
#
_symmetry.space_group_name_H-M   'P 1'
#
loop_
_entity.id
_entity.type
_entity.pdbx_description
1 polymer ?
#
loop_
_entity_poly.entity_id
_entity_poly.type
_entity_poly.pdbx_seq_one_letter_code
_entity_poly.pdbx_strand_id
1 'polypeptide(L)'
;MFEAYRGFFSKKRKFPRFKSKKFPKQSYQSKFVNNNVEIIDNSYIKLPKLGVMKYKNKKSIPSIIKYVTIRKSSTSKYYAVLTVDEEPEQLPKTNKSVGIDMVFLI
;
A
#
# COMPACT_ATOMS: atom_id res chain seq x y z
N MET A 1 13.15 8.93 -7.76
CA MET A 1 14.56 8.59 -8.08
C MET A 1 15.51 9.42 -7.24
N PHE A 2 15.30 10.73 -7.16
CA PHE A 2 16.10 11.66 -6.34
C PHE A 2 16.26 11.27 -4.86
N GLU A 3 15.19 10.85 -4.16
CA GLU A 3 15.31 10.55 -2.71
C GLU A 3 16.22 9.36 -2.38
N ALA A 4 16.25 8.33 -3.24
CA ALA A 4 17.08 7.16 -3.00
C ALA A 4 18.57 7.52 -3.14
N TYR A 5 18.91 8.28 -4.18
CA TYR A 5 20.26 8.81 -4.37
C TYR A 5 20.65 9.84 -3.30
N ARG A 6 19.74 10.74 -2.92
CA ARG A 6 19.97 11.70 -1.83
C ARG A 6 20.32 11.00 -0.51
N GLY A 7 19.62 9.91 -0.19
CA GLY A 7 19.91 9.08 0.98
C GLY A 7 21.20 8.27 0.88
N PHE A 8 21.56 7.82 -0.33
CA PHE A 8 22.84 7.15 -0.59
C PHE A 8 24.02 8.11 -0.41
N PHE A 9 23.97 9.29 -1.03
CA PHE A 9 25.02 10.31 -0.89
C PHE A 9 25.11 10.88 0.52
N SER A 10 24.00 10.94 1.27
CA SER A 10 24.03 11.30 2.69
C SER A 10 24.51 10.16 3.62
N LYS A 11 25.01 9.04 3.08
CA LYS A 11 25.45 7.82 3.81
C LYS A 11 24.38 7.19 4.73
N LYS A 12 23.09 7.50 4.54
CA LYS A 12 21.98 6.98 5.35
C LYS A 12 21.37 5.69 4.77
N ARG A 13 21.58 5.43 3.48
CA ARG A 13 20.98 4.30 2.75
C ARG A 13 22.02 3.63 1.85
N LYS A 14 21.80 2.36 1.54
CA LYS A 14 22.59 1.61 0.54
C LYS A 14 22.34 2.12 -0.88
N PHE A 15 23.20 1.73 -1.82
CA PHE A 15 23.07 2.09 -3.23
C PHE A 15 21.69 1.73 -3.78
N PRO A 16 20.99 2.63 -4.49
CA PRO A 16 19.66 2.36 -5.04
C PRO A 16 19.68 1.16 -5.99
N ARG A 17 18.76 0.21 -5.80
CA ARG A 17 18.62 -0.94 -6.69
C ARG A 17 17.60 -0.66 -7.78
N PHE A 18 18.02 -0.77 -9.04
CA PHE A 18 17.12 -0.68 -10.18
C PHE A 18 16.22 -1.91 -10.30
N LYS A 19 15.05 -1.73 -10.92
CA LYS A 19 14.15 -2.84 -11.24
C LYS A 19 14.83 -3.76 -12.27
N SER A 20 14.67 -5.07 -12.10
CA SER A 20 15.21 -6.04 -13.06
C SER A 20 14.48 -5.94 -14.40
N LYS A 21 15.24 -5.96 -15.50
CA LYS A 21 14.70 -6.06 -16.87
C LYS A 21 14.08 -7.43 -17.14
N LYS A 22 14.65 -8.50 -16.57
CA LYS A 22 14.21 -9.90 -16.76
C LYS A 22 12.87 -10.20 -16.08
N PHE A 23 12.60 -9.57 -14.94
CA PHE A 23 11.35 -9.75 -14.19
C PHE A 23 10.71 -8.38 -13.93
N PRO A 24 10.01 -7.81 -14.93
CA PRO A 24 9.46 -6.46 -14.83
C PRO A 24 8.32 -6.43 -13.81
N LYS A 25 8.64 -6.17 -12.54
CA LYS A 25 7.65 -5.81 -11.51
C LYS A 25 7.16 -4.39 -11.81
N GLN A 26 6.05 -4.30 -12.55
CA GLN A 26 5.35 -3.06 -12.85
C GLN A 26 4.52 -2.61 -11.64
N SER A 27 5.21 -2.11 -10.62
CA SER A 27 4.57 -1.50 -9.46
C SER A 27 5.30 -0.26 -8.99
N TYR A 28 4.51 0.70 -8.48
CA TYR A 28 5.02 1.86 -7.77
C TYR A 28 4.19 2.07 -6.51
N GLN A 29 4.84 2.64 -5.50
CA GLN A 29 4.19 3.06 -4.27
C GLN A 29 4.17 4.59 -4.22
N SER A 30 3.07 5.16 -3.77
CA SER A 30 2.94 6.57 -3.43
C SER A 30 2.55 6.69 -1.97
N LYS A 31 3.24 7.58 -1.24
CA LYS A 31 2.79 8.01 0.08
C LYS A 31 1.68 9.03 -0.10
N PHE A 32 0.71 9.04 0.79
CA PHE A 32 -0.26 10.12 0.87
C PHE A 32 0.44 11.36 1.44
N VAL A 33 0.62 12.38 0.60
CA VAL A 33 1.25 13.66 0.96
C VAL A 33 0.49 14.76 0.22
N ASN A 34 0.00 15.76 0.94
CA ASN A 34 -0.69 16.93 0.39
C ASN A 34 -1.80 16.57 -0.63
N ASN A 35 -2.67 15.62 -0.29
CA ASN A 35 -3.79 15.17 -1.14
C ASN A 35 -3.40 14.68 -2.55
N ASN A 36 -2.18 14.17 -2.73
CA ASN A 36 -1.72 13.60 -3.99
C ASN A 36 -2.45 12.30 -4.40
N VAL A 37 -3.06 11.62 -3.44
CA VAL A 37 -3.95 10.47 -3.64
C VAL A 37 -5.29 10.84 -3.02
N GLU A 38 -6.36 10.80 -3.79
CA GLU A 38 -7.66 11.28 -3.35
C GLU A 38 -8.75 10.31 -3.83
N ILE A 39 -9.66 9.96 -2.93
CA ILE A 39 -10.88 9.23 -3.32
C ILE A 39 -11.89 10.31 -3.68
N ILE A 40 -12.25 10.38 -4.95
CA ILE A 40 -13.20 11.39 -5.44
C ILE A 40 -14.62 10.95 -5.07
N ASP A 41 -14.93 9.68 -5.35
CA ASP A 41 -16.22 9.04 -5.07
C ASP A 41 -16.00 7.56 -4.74
N ASN A 42 -17.07 6.83 -4.39
CA ASN A 42 -17.06 5.37 -4.21
C ASN A 42 -16.64 4.55 -5.46
N SER A 43 -16.34 5.21 -6.58
CA SER A 43 -15.92 4.58 -7.84
C SER A 43 -14.63 5.14 -8.43
N TYR A 44 -14.08 6.25 -7.93
CA TYR A 44 -12.94 6.92 -8.56
C TYR A 44 -11.83 7.27 -7.57
N ILE A 45 -10.59 6.96 -7.96
CA ILE A 45 -9.39 7.28 -7.22
C ILE A 45 -8.44 8.12 -8.09
N LYS A 46 -7.98 9.24 -7.56
CA LYS A 46 -6.96 10.08 -8.16
C LYS A 46 -5.59 9.62 -7.68
N LEU A 47 -4.69 9.40 -8.63
CA LEU A 47 -3.33 8.94 -8.39
C LEU A 47 -2.34 9.92 -9.04
N PRO A 48 -1.18 10.17 -8.41
CA PRO A 48 -0.26 11.22 -8.86
C PRO A 48 0.38 10.93 -10.23
N LYS A 49 0.49 9.65 -10.62
CA LYS A 49 1.11 9.23 -11.90
C LYS A 49 0.13 8.76 -12.94
N LEU A 50 -1.05 8.30 -12.51
CA LEU A 50 -2.03 7.64 -13.37
C LEU A 50 -3.30 8.47 -13.56
N GLY A 51 -3.39 9.63 -12.89
CA GLY A 51 -4.57 10.48 -12.93
C GLY A 51 -5.75 9.83 -12.22
N VAL A 52 -6.95 10.20 -12.67
CA VAL A 52 -8.20 9.67 -12.14
C VAL A 52 -8.50 8.32 -12.77
N MET A 53 -8.70 7.30 -11.95
CA MET A 53 -9.00 5.94 -12.37
C MET A 53 -10.27 5.43 -11.70
N LYS A 54 -11.09 4.74 -12.49
CA LYS A 54 -12.25 4.01 -11.96
C LYS A 54 -11.79 2.76 -11.22
N TYR A 55 -12.31 2.52 -10.03
CA TYR A 55 -12.08 1.30 -9.26
C TYR A 55 -13.41 0.63 -8.91
N LYS A 56 -13.34 -0.67 -8.59
CA LYS A 56 -14.46 -1.45 -8.07
C LYS A 56 -14.06 -1.97 -6.70
N ASN A 57 -14.75 -1.52 -5.65
CA ASN A 57 -14.55 -2.03 -4.29
C ASN A 57 -15.87 -2.54 -3.70
N LYS A 58 -15.79 -3.50 -2.78
CA LYS A 58 -16.94 -4.00 -2.02
C LYS A 58 -17.16 -3.21 -0.72
N LYS A 59 -16.10 -2.60 -0.18
CA LYS A 59 -16.13 -1.83 1.06
C LYS A 59 -15.85 -0.35 0.80
N SER A 60 -16.40 0.52 1.64
CA SER A 60 -15.95 1.91 1.71
C SER A 60 -14.47 1.94 2.07
N ILE A 61 -13.72 2.87 1.50
CA ILE A 61 -12.31 3.03 1.81
C ILE A 61 -12.21 4.02 2.98
N PRO A 62 -11.48 3.69 4.05
CA PRO A 62 -11.31 4.61 5.18
C PRO A 62 -10.59 5.89 4.76
N SER A 63 -10.85 6.96 5.52
CA SER A 63 -10.37 8.32 5.21
C SER A 63 -8.86 8.48 5.35
N ILE A 64 -8.21 7.69 6.21
CA ILE A 64 -6.78 7.83 6.50
C ILE A 64 -5.96 6.78 5.74
N ILE A 65 -5.42 7.18 4.59
CA ILE A 65 -4.53 6.35 3.77
C ILE A 65 -3.09 6.74 4.05
N LYS A 66 -2.23 5.80 4.47
CA LYS A 66 -0.78 6.03 4.61
C LYS A 66 -0.04 5.93 3.28
N TYR A 67 -0.26 4.85 2.55
CA TYR A 67 0.37 4.59 1.27
C TYR A 67 -0.51 3.77 0.34
N VAL A 68 -0.33 4.00 -0.95
CA VAL A 68 -0.96 3.25 -2.03
C VAL A 68 0.10 2.60 -2.88
N THR A 69 0.00 1.29 -3.06
CA THR A 69 0.83 0.54 -3.99
C THR A 69 -0.01 0.17 -5.20
N ILE A 70 0.36 0.71 -6.36
CA ILE A 70 -0.25 0.33 -7.63
C ILE A 70 0.59 -0.76 -8.27
N ARG A 71 -0.05 -1.85 -8.67
CA ARG A 71 0.54 -2.96 -9.41
C ARG A 71 -0.22 -3.19 -10.71
N LYS A 72 0.51 -3.31 -11.82
CA LYS A 72 -0.02 -3.81 -13.08
C LYS A 72 0.28 -5.31 -13.20
N SER A 73 -0.75 -6.09 -13.52
CA SER A 73 -0.64 -7.53 -13.80
C SER A 73 -0.18 -7.77 -15.25
N SER A 74 0.28 -8.98 -15.56
CA SER A 74 0.61 -9.42 -16.92
C SER A 74 -0.59 -9.31 -17.88
N THR A 75 -1.81 -9.50 -17.37
CA THR A 75 -3.07 -9.29 -18.12
C THR A 75 -3.48 -7.81 -18.21
N SER A 76 -2.55 -6.87 -17.99
CA SER A 76 -2.78 -5.41 -18.03
C SER A 76 -3.83 -4.85 -17.07
N LYS A 77 -4.27 -5.63 -16.08
CA LYS A 77 -5.15 -5.16 -14.99
C LYS A 77 -4.35 -4.39 -13.94
N TYR A 78 -4.90 -3.27 -13.47
CA TYR A 78 -4.33 -2.51 -12.36
C TYR A 78 -4.98 -2.94 -11.03
N TYR A 79 -4.15 -3.04 -10.00
CA TYR A 79 -4.56 -3.30 -8.62
C TYR A 79 -3.98 -2.21 -7.74
N ALA A 80 -4.85 -1.60 -6.92
CA ALA A 80 -4.45 -0.66 -5.89
C ALA A 80 -4.51 -1.38 -4.53
N VAL A 81 -3.36 -1.45 -3.85
CA VAL A 81 -3.26 -1.93 -2.48
C VAL A 81 -3.12 -0.72 -1.59
N LEU A 82 -4.12 -0.51 -0.74
CA LEU A 82 -4.18 0.60 0.20
C LEU A 82 -3.68 0.12 1.55
N THR A 83 -2.86 0.92 2.20
CA THR A 83 -2.56 0.73 3.62
C THR A 83 -3.12 1.92 4.37
N VAL A 84 -3.97 1.59 5.33
CA VAL A 84 -4.81 2.52 6.06
C VAL A 84 -4.52 2.35 7.54
N ASP A 85 -4.58 3.44 8.29
CA ASP A 85 -4.64 3.35 9.74
C ASP A 85 -6.10 3.40 10.13
N GLU A 86 -6.58 2.33 10.75
CA GLU A 86 -7.90 2.25 11.35
C GLU A 86 -7.75 1.70 12.77
N GLU A 87 -8.53 2.25 13.70
CA GLU A 87 -8.64 1.66 15.02
C GLU A 87 -9.47 0.38 14.92
N PRO A 88 -8.99 -0.75 15.47
CA PRO A 88 -9.76 -1.99 15.42
C PRO A 88 -11.01 -1.86 16.29
N GLU A 89 -12.16 -2.20 15.72
CA GLU A 89 -13.41 -2.31 16.48
C GLU A 89 -13.29 -3.47 17.48
N GLN A 90 -13.41 -3.16 18.78
CA GLN A 90 -13.36 -4.20 19.80
C GLN A 90 -14.67 -4.98 19.83
N LEU A 91 -14.58 -6.27 19.53
CA LEU A 91 -15.70 -7.19 19.71
C LEU A 91 -15.99 -7.39 21.20
N PRO A 92 -17.26 -7.59 21.58
CA PRO A 92 -17.62 -7.84 22.97
C PRO A 92 -16.92 -9.10 23.49
N LYS A 93 -16.35 -8.99 24.70
CA LYS A 93 -15.68 -10.12 25.35
C LYS A 93 -16.70 -11.24 25.58
N THR A 94 -16.40 -12.41 25.02
CA THR A 94 -17.13 -13.63 25.35
C THR A 94 -16.43 -14.21 26.57
N ASN A 95 -17.09 -14.38 27.71
CA ASN A 95 -16.52 -14.91 28.98
C ASN A 95 -16.09 -16.40 28.89
N LYS A 96 -15.53 -16.82 27.74
CA LYS A 96 -15.06 -18.16 27.43
C LYS A 96 -13.54 -18.15 27.35
N SER A 97 -12.90 -19.17 27.91
CA SER A 97 -11.46 -19.36 27.82
C SER A 97 -11.08 -20.07 26.52
N VAL A 98 -10.01 -19.60 25.87
CA VAL A 98 -9.38 -20.25 24.72
C VAL A 98 -7.89 -20.41 25.04
N GLY A 99 -7.36 -21.63 24.94
CA GLY A 99 -5.93 -21.90 25.06
C GLY A 99 -5.24 -21.80 23.69
N ILE A 100 -4.14 -21.07 23.60
CA ILE A 100 -3.28 -21.02 22.42
C ILE A 100 -1.95 -21.64 22.83
N ASP A 101 -1.62 -22.80 22.27
CA ASP A 101 -0.30 -23.40 22.42
C ASP A 101 0.57 -23.03 21.21
N MET A 102 1.79 -22.56 21.49
CA MET A 102 2.79 -22.24 20.47
C MET A 102 4.06 -23.01 20.80
N VAL A 103 4.23 -24.17 20.16
CA VAL A 103 5.49 -24.90 20.19
C VAL A 103 6.50 -24.22 19.27
N PHE A 104 7.63 -23.83 19.85
CA PHE A 104 8.81 -23.40 19.09
C PHE A 104 9.66 -24.63 18.79
N LEU A 105 9.83 -24.96 17.51
CA LEU A 105 10.81 -25.96 17.06
C LEU A 105 12.17 -25.26 16.99
N ILE A 106 13.14 -25.78 17.76
CA ILE A 106 14.55 -25.34 17.76
C ILE A 106 15.29 -26.12 16.67
#